data_AF-A0A3D5VGZ6-F1
#
_entry.id   AF-A0A3D5VGZ6-F1
#
_cell.length_a   1.000
_cell.length_b   1.000
_cell.length_c   1.000
_cell.angle_alpha   90.00
_cell.angle_beta   90.00
_cell.angle_gamma   90.00
#
_symmetry.space_group_name_H-M   'P 1'
#
loop_
_entity.id
_entity.type
_entity.pdbx_description
1 polymer ?
#
loop_
_entity_poly.entity_id
_entity_poly.type
_entity_poly.pdbx_seq_one_letter_code
_entity_poly.pdbx_strand_id
1 'polypeptide(L)' 'VDIVIQSSRLRLAVNMKFSDVVDPKGICKDTTGVGRWGNGDVEVFLVSLDQLDDVMEIIEQAFRLQDVE' A
#
# COMPACT_ATOMS: atom_id res chain seq x y z
N VAL A 1 -0.41 -8.38 -1.59
CA VAL A 1 0.46 -7.30 -1.09
C VAL A 1 1.87 -7.82 -1.11
N ASP A 2 2.82 -7.03 -1.63
CA ASP A 2 4.24 -7.39 -1.68
C ASP A 2 5.03 -6.48 -0.74
N ILE A 3 5.98 -7.05 0.02
CA ILE A 3 6.76 -6.31 1.03
C ILE A 3 8.24 -6.42 0.70
N VAL A 4 8.92 -5.27 0.64
CA VAL A 4 10.36 -5.17 0.46
C VAL A 4 10.98 -4.52 1.69
N ILE A 5 11.91 -5.24 2.32
CA ILE A 5 12.73 -4.71 3.41
C ILE A 5 13.75 -3.74 2.83
N GLN A 6 13.81 -2.53 3.37
CA GLN A 6 14.85 -1.54 3.09
C GLN A 6 15.70 -1.30 4.34
N SER A 7 16.84 -0.63 4.19
CA SER A 7 17.78 -0.36 5.28
C SER A 7 17.18 0.41 6.47
N SER A 8 16.06 1.12 6.29
CA SER A 8 15.45 1.99 7.32
C SER A 8 13.94 1.84 7.48
N ARG A 9 13.27 1.03 6.65
CA ARG A 9 11.80 0.94 6.60
C ARG A 9 11.35 -0.28 5.79
N LEU A 10 10.07 -0.64 5.90
CA LEU A 10 9.43 -1.55 4.98
C LEU A 10 8.71 -0.76 3.88
N ARG A 11 8.86 -1.20 2.64
CA ARG A 11 8.14 -0.68 1.48
C ARG A 11 7.11 -1.71 1.06
N LEU A 12 5.85 -1.35 1.09
CA LEU A 12 4.75 -2.23 0.75
C LEU A 12 4.15 -1.77 -0.58
N ALA A 13 4.00 -2.70 -1.52
CA ALA A 13 3.21 -2.52 -2.73
C ALA A 13 1.84 -3.19 -2.51
N VAL A 14 0.79 -2.37 -2.56
CA VAL A 14 -0.58 -2.79 -2.28
C VAL A 14 -1.32 -2.94 -3.60
N ASN A 15 -1.86 -4.14 -3.83
CA ASN A 15 -2.48 -4.51 -5.11
C ASN A 15 -3.92 -3.99 -5.22
N MET A 16 -4.05 -2.68 -5.42
CA MET A 16 -5.29 -1.98 -5.77
C MET A 16 -4.96 -0.72 -6.59
N LYS A 17 -5.97 -0.14 -7.24
CA LYS A 17 -5.79 1.14 -7.94
C LYS A 17 -5.65 2.27 -6.94
N PHE A 18 -4.81 3.26 -7.26
CA PHE A 18 -4.66 4.46 -6.41
C PHE A 18 -5.97 5.25 -6.31
N SER A 19 -6.79 5.25 -7.36
CA SER A 19 -8.11 5.90 -7.38
C SER A 19 -9.11 5.32 -6.37
N ASP A 20 -8.91 4.07 -5.95
CA ASP A 20 -9.87 3.33 -5.15
C ASP A 20 -9.50 3.36 -3.65
N VAL A 21 -8.34 3.95 -3.31
CA VAL A 21 -7.83 4.00 -1.94
C VAL A 21 -8.53 5.11 -1.16
N VAL A 22 -9.01 4.79 0.04
CA VAL A 22 -9.47 5.77 1.02
C VAL A 22 -8.33 6.04 1.99
N ASP A 23 -7.63 7.14 1.78
CA ASP A 23 -6.44 7.52 2.55
C ASP A 23 -6.60 8.93 3.15
N PRO A 24 -7.24 9.07 4.33
CA PRO A 24 -7.41 10.37 4.98
C PRO A 24 -6.09 10.94 5.52
N LYS A 25 -5.05 10.12 5.67
CA LYS A 25 -3.75 10.50 6.25
C LYS A 25 -2.70 10.83 5.17
N GLY A 26 -2.99 10.57 3.90
CA GLY A 26 -2.09 10.85 2.78
C GLY A 26 -0.80 10.04 2.82
N ILE A 27 -0.85 8.82 3.39
CA ILE A 27 0.32 7.93 3.53
C ILE A 27 0.59 7.10 2.26
N CYS A 28 -0.38 7.01 1.36
CA CYS A 28 -0.29 6.28 0.10
C CYS A 28 0.40 7.12 -0.96
N LYS A 29 1.27 6.47 -1.73
CA LYS A 29 1.92 7.05 -2.88
C LYS A 29 1.39 6.41 -4.16
N ASP A 30 0.98 7.25 -5.10
CA ASP A 30 0.64 6.83 -6.46
C ASP A 30 1.92 6.40 -7.19
N THR A 31 1.90 5.18 -7.70
CA THR A 31 2.97 4.59 -8.49
C THR A 31 2.55 4.25 -9.92
N THR A 32 1.33 4.63 -10.32
CA THR A 32 0.87 4.50 -11.70
C THR A 32 1.82 5.27 -12.64
N GLY A 33 2.27 4.59 -13.70
CA GLY A 33 3.14 5.20 -14.73
C GLY A 33 4.62 5.36 -14.34
N VAL A 34 5.05 4.91 -13.16
CA VAL A 34 6.46 5.02 -12.70
C VAL A 34 7.39 3.96 -13.34
N GLY A 35 6.89 3.15 -14.28
CA GLY A 35 7.72 2.19 -15.02
C GLY A 35 8.31 1.07 -14.16
N ARG A 36 7.57 0.65 -13.12
CA ARG A 36 7.96 -0.46 -12.24
C ARG A 36 7.32 -1.76 -12.70
N TRP A 37 8.09 -2.83 -12.66
CA TRP A 37 7.55 -4.19 -12.72
C TRP A 37 7.07 -4.54 -11.31
N GLY A 38 5.77 -4.45 -11.04
CA GLY A 38 5.22 -4.69 -9.70
C GLY A 38 3.71 -4.82 -9.69
N ASN A 39 3.19 -5.38 -8.59
CA ASN A 39 1.75 -5.55 -8.32
C ASN A 39 1.18 -4.31 -7.62
N GLY A 40 0.26 -3.63 -8.28
CA GLY A 40 -0.53 -2.55 -7.70
C GLY A 40 -0.03 -1.14 -7.95
N ASP A 41 -0.96 -0.18 -7.87
CA ASP A 41 -0.70 1.25 -8.09
C ASP A 41 -0.38 1.99 -6.78
N VAL A 42 -0.62 1.37 -5.63
CA VAL A 42 -0.47 1.97 -4.30
C VAL A 42 0.83 1.51 -3.63
N GLU A 43 1.62 2.46 -3.13
CA GLU A 43 2.79 2.20 -2.28
C GLU A 43 2.64 2.87 -0.91
N VAL A 44 2.94 2.14 0.17
CA VAL A 44 3.01 2.67 1.54
C VAL A 44 4.32 2.28 2.21
N PHE A 45 4.78 3.11 3.14
CA PHE A 45 5.99 2.86 3.92
C PHE A 45 5.65 2.67 5.39
N LEU A 46 6.18 1.60 5.99
CA LEU A 46 6.13 1.39 7.43
C LEU A 46 7.51 1.69 8.01
N VAL A 47 7.63 2.82 8.72
CA VAL A 47 8.89 3.29 9.32
C VAL A 47 8.96 2.92 10.81
N SER A 48 7.81 2.94 11.49
CA SER A 48 7.70 2.65 12.92
C SER A 48 6.34 2.02 13.25
N LEU A 49 6.25 1.37 14.41
CA LEU A 49 5.07 0.56 14.79
C LEU A 49 3.82 1.40 15.08
N ASP A 50 3.96 2.69 15.37
CA ASP A 50 2.84 3.63 15.51
C ASP A 50 2.05 3.84 14.21
N GLN A 51 2.66 3.56 13.05
CA GLN A 51 2.00 3.61 11.74
C GLN A 51 1.34 2.29 11.36
N LEU A 52 1.47 1.25 12.19
CA LEU A 52 1.02 -0.10 11.84
C LEU A 52 -0.47 -0.14 11.55
N ASP A 53 -1.30 0.44 12.42
CA ASP A 53 -2.76 0.45 12.26
C ASP A 53 -3.15 1.12 10.94
N ASP A 54 -2.53 2.26 10.62
CA ASP A 54 -2.81 3.00 9.38
C ASP A 54 -2.43 2.21 8.13
N VAL A 55 -1.27 1.54 8.14
CA VAL A 55 -0.84 0.70 7.04
C VAL A 55 -1.74 -0.53 6.89
N MET A 56 -2.19 -1.10 8.02
CA MET A 56 -3.09 -2.26 8.02
C MET A 56 -4.47 -1.90 7.48
N GLU A 57 -5.00 -0.71 7.75
CA GLU A 57 -6.25 -0.23 7.16
C GLU A 57 -6.19 -0.20 5.62
N ILE A 58 -5.07 0.25 5.03
CA ILE A 58 -4.88 0.25 3.57
C ILE A 58 -4.81 -1.18 3.02
N ILE A 59 -4.12 -2.09 3.72
CA ILE A 59 -4.05 -3.51 3.34
C ILE A 59 -5.44 -4.15 3.39
N GLU A 60 -6.23 -3.84 4.40
CA GLU A 60 -7.59 -4.37 4.56
C GLU A 60 -8.51 -3.90 3.42
N GLN A 61 -8.42 -2.63 3.01
CA GLN A 61 -9.16 -2.12 1.85
C GLN A 61 -8.86 -2.95 0.58
N ALA A 62 -7.57 -3.21 0.31
CA ALA A 62 -7.17 -4.02 -0.84
C ALA A 62 -7.62 -5.48 -0.73
N PHE A 63 -7.59 -6.05 0.47
CA PHE A 63 -8.08 -7.41 0.73
C PHE A 63 -9.57 -7.53 0.42
N ARG A 64 -10.40 -6.60 0.92
CA ARG A 64 -11.86 -6.59 0.67
C ARG A 64 -12.22 -6.46 -0.82
N LEU A 65 -11.39 -5.79 -1.63
CA LEU A 65 -11.60 -5.70 -3.09
C LEU A 65 -11.33 -7.02 -3.81
N GLN A 66 -10.53 -7.91 -3.23
CA GLN A 66 -10.24 -9.23 -3.77
C GLN A 66 -11.23 -10.29 -3.28
N ASP A 67 -11.90 -10.03 -2.14
CA ASP A 67 -12.86 -10.91 -1.49
C ASP A 67 -14.27 -10.83 -2.10
N VAL A 68 -14.38 -10.36 -3.35
CA VAL A 68 -15.65 -10.29 -4.08
C VAL A 68 -15.83 -11.58 -4.87
N GLU A 69 -16.82 -12.38 -4.46
CA GLU A 69 -17.31 -13.60 -5.12
C GLU A 69 -17.82 -13.35 -6.55
#